data_AF-A0A3E0X0F6-F1
#
_entry.id   AF-A0A3E0X0F6-F1
#
_cell.length_a   1.000
_cell.length_b   1.000
_cell.length_c   1.000
_cell.angle_alpha   90.00
_cell.angle_beta   90.00
_cell.angle_gamma   90.00
#
_symmetry.space_group_name_H-M   'P 1'
#
loop_
_entity.id
_entity.type
_entity.pdbx_description
1 polymer ?
#
loop_
_entity_poly.entity_id
_entity_poly.type
_entity_poly.pdbx_seq_one_letter_code
_entity_poly.pdbx_strand_id
1 'polypeptide(L)'
;MIALLLVIVTTAISLTIGFLEVSLLLFLAWGATHSAAFIACQVRTMLAAPQAAAFAASLNISVCNIGIATGAAIGGWVIALWDLALVGFAAALVATAAFLSGLLLMHAKA
;
A
#
# COMPACT_ATOMS: atom_id res chain seq x y z
N MET A 1 0.17 11.27 4.31
CA MET A 1 0.59 10.80 5.64
C MET A 1 0.51 9.28 5.78
N ILE A 2 -0.66 8.63 5.66
CA ILE A 2 -0.76 7.16 5.84
C ILE A 2 0.11 6.37 4.85
N ALA A 3 0.19 6.79 3.58
CA ALA A 3 1.08 6.15 2.59
C ALA A 3 2.58 6.26 2.95
N LEU A 4 3.00 7.34 3.62
CA LEU A 4 4.38 7.48 4.07
C LEU A 4 4.70 6.50 5.21
N LEU A 5 3.74 6.25 6.10
CA LEU A 5 3.88 5.22 7.13
C LEU A 5 4.05 3.82 6.52
N LEU A 6 3.34 3.52 5.42
CA LEU A 6 3.54 2.26 4.69
C LEU A 6 4.96 2.13 4.14
N VAL A 7 5.55 3.21 3.60
CA VAL A 7 6.95 3.21 3.13
C VAL A 7 7.91 2.88 4.27
N ILE A 8 7.75 3.56 5.41
CA ILE A 8 8.63 3.38 6.57
C ILE A 8 8.51 1.96 7.12
N VAL A 9 7.28 1.47 7.34
CA VAL A 9 7.05 0.16 7.95
C VAL A 9 7.50 -0.97 7.03
N THR A 10 7.22 -0.93 5.73
CA THR A 10 7.66 -1.98 4.79
C THR A 10 9.18 -2.04 4.63
N THR A 11 9.85 -0.88 4.65
CA THR A 11 11.32 -0.80 4.67
C THR A 11 11.88 -1.37 5.98
N ALA A 12 11.30 -1.01 7.12
CA ALA A 12 11.72 -1.50 8.42
C ALA A 12 11.59 -3.02 8.53
N ILE A 13 10.50 -3.61 8.01
CA ILE A 13 10.30 -5.07 7.98
C ILE A 13 11.49 -5.75 7.29
N SER A 14 11.89 -5.27 6.11
CA SER A 14 13.04 -5.83 5.37
C SER A 14 14.36 -5.73 6.15
N LEU A 15 14.56 -4.66 6.93
CA LEU A 15 15.79 -4.45 7.72
C LEU A 15 15.83 -5.29 9.00
N THR A 16 14.69 -5.73 9.51
CA THR A 16 14.59 -6.50 10.76
C THR A 16 14.29 -7.98 10.54
N ILE A 17 14.34 -8.46 9.29
CA ILE A 17 14.22 -9.88 8.96
C ILE A 17 15.27 -10.66 9.76
N GLY A 18 14.81 -11.57 10.62
CA GLY A 18 15.63 -12.34 11.55
C GLY A 18 15.38 -12.01 13.04
N PHE A 19 14.81 -10.84 13.35
CA PHE A 19 14.39 -10.47 14.71
C PHE A 19 12.88 -10.65 14.86
N LEU A 20 12.46 -11.81 15.37
CA LEU A 20 11.04 -12.21 15.43
C LEU A 20 10.16 -11.17 16.14
N GLU A 21 10.54 -10.75 17.34
CA GLU A 21 9.74 -9.84 18.17
C GLU A 21 9.48 -8.49 17.47
N VAL A 22 10.54 -7.89 16.93
CA VAL A 22 10.45 -6.61 16.21
C VAL A 22 9.64 -6.77 14.93
N SER A 23 9.86 -7.87 14.19
CA SER A 23 9.13 -8.14 12.95
C SER A 23 7.63 -8.30 13.19
N LEU A 24 7.21 -8.99 14.27
CA LEU A 24 5.80 -9.14 14.62
C LEU A 24 5.14 -7.78 14.90
N LEU A 25 5.81 -6.91 15.65
CA LEU A 25 5.30 -5.57 15.93
C LEU A 25 5.16 -4.74 14.63
N LEU A 26 6.14 -4.86 13.73
CA LEU A 26 6.09 -4.17 12.44
C LEU A 26 5.00 -4.73 11.52
N PHE A 27 4.73 -6.05 11.53
CA PHE A 27 3.60 -6.63 10.80
C PHE A 27 2.24 -6.15 11.33
N LEU A 28 2.09 -5.98 12.65
CA LEU A 28 0.90 -5.37 13.24
C LEU A 28 0.75 -3.91 12.79
N ALA A 29 1.83 -3.13 12.85
CA ALA A 29 1.83 -1.75 12.39
C ALA A 29 1.51 -1.65 10.88
N TRP A 30 2.04 -2.57 10.08
CA TRP A 30 1.77 -2.67 8.64
C TRP A 30 0.29 -2.95 8.40
N GLY A 31 -0.28 -3.97 9.06
CA GLY A 31 -1.69 -4.34 8.92
C GLY A 31 -2.64 -3.21 9.32
N ALA A 32 -2.35 -2.53 10.44
CA ALA A 32 -3.12 -1.37 10.89
C ALA A 32 -3.05 -0.21 9.88
N THR A 33 -1.84 0.12 9.41
CA THR A 33 -1.64 1.22 8.45
C THR A 33 -2.29 0.93 7.11
N HIS A 34 -2.14 -0.29 6.60
CA HIS A 34 -2.74 -0.73 5.33
C HIS A 34 -4.28 -0.69 5.40
N SER A 35 -4.85 -1.19 6.50
CA SER A 35 -6.32 -1.17 6.71
C SER A 35 -6.85 0.26 6.79
N ALA A 36 -6.16 1.14 7.54
CA ALA A 36 -6.53 2.55 7.63
C ALA A 36 -6.47 3.24 6.26
N ALA A 37 -5.44 2.97 5.46
CA ALA A 37 -5.32 3.50 4.10
C ALA A 37 -6.48 3.04 3.21
N PHE A 38 -6.78 1.73 3.23
CA PHE A 38 -7.83 1.14 2.42
C PHE A 38 -9.21 1.74 2.73
N ILE A 39 -9.59 1.80 4.01
CA ILE A 39 -10.88 2.39 4.43
C ILE A 39 -10.94 3.88 4.11
N ALA A 40 -9.87 4.64 4.35
CA ALA A 40 -9.85 6.06 4.03
C ALA A 40 -10.03 6.32 2.52
N CYS A 41 -9.37 5.54 1.67
CA CYS A 41 -9.56 5.61 0.22
C CYS A 41 -10.99 5.26 -0.18
N GLN A 42 -11.53 4.15 0.34
CA GLN A 42 -12.89 3.70 0.04
C GLN A 42 -13.93 4.77 0.36
N VAL A 43 -13.87 5.37 1.56
CA VAL A 43 -14.79 6.44 1.98
C VAL A 43 -14.67 7.66 1.05
N ARG A 44 -13.45 8.10 0.74
CA ARG A 44 -13.22 9.24 -0.18
C ARG A 44 -13.75 8.98 -1.58
N THR A 45 -13.59 7.76 -2.10
CA THR A 45 -14.09 7.37 -3.43
C THR A 45 -15.62 7.40 -3.46
N MET A 46 -16.28 6.90 -2.42
CA MET A 46 -17.74 6.95 -2.31
C MET A 46 -18.28 8.39 -2.19
N LEU A 47 -17.59 9.25 -1.43
CA LEU A 47 -17.96 10.66 -1.30
C LEU A 47 -17.73 11.48 -2.59
N ALA A 48 -16.83 11.03 -3.49
CA ALA A 48 -16.59 11.69 -4.76
C ALA A 48 -17.72 11.46 -5.79
N ALA A 49 -18.53 10.42 -5.63
CA ALA A 49 -19.70 10.13 -6.48
C ALA A 49 -20.93 9.69 -5.65
N PRO A 50 -21.54 10.59 -4.85
CA PRO A 50 -22.66 10.25 -3.96
C PRO A 50 -23.86 9.58 -4.66
N GLN A 51 -24.12 9.98 -5.91
CA GLN A 51 -25.24 9.54 -6.75
C GLN A 51 -25.06 8.10 -7.24
N ALA A 52 -23.82 7.59 -7.21
CA ALA A 52 -23.46 6.26 -7.66
C ALA A 52 -22.49 5.58 -6.68
N ALA A 53 -22.70 5.77 -5.37
CA ALA A 53 -21.76 5.33 -4.33
C ALA A 53 -21.48 3.81 -4.37
N ALA A 54 -22.48 2.97 -4.68
CA ALA A 54 -22.30 1.53 -4.82
C ALA A 54 -21.38 1.16 -6.00
N PHE A 55 -21.49 1.88 -7.13
CA PHE A 55 -20.61 1.70 -8.27
C PHE A 55 -19.19 2.22 -7.98
N ALA A 56 -19.07 3.37 -7.32
CA ALA A 56 -17.77 3.89 -6.89
C ALA A 56 -17.06 2.94 -5.92
N ALA A 57 -17.81 2.31 -5.00
CA ALA A 57 -17.28 1.30 -4.09
C ALA A 57 -16.83 0.04 -4.84
N SER A 58 -17.63 -0.50 -5.77
CA SER A 58 -17.24 -1.70 -6.54
C SER A 58 -16.04 -1.44 -7.46
N LEU A 59 -15.95 -0.24 -8.05
CA LEU A 59 -14.80 0.19 -8.83
C LEU A 59 -13.54 0.29 -7.95
N ASN A 60 -13.65 0.84 -6.74
CA ASN A 60 -12.53 0.88 -5.79
C ASN A 60 -12.01 -0.53 -5.46
N ILE A 61 -12.90 -1.48 -5.19
CA ILE A 61 -12.51 -2.89 -4.96
C ILE A 61 -11.82 -3.50 -6.19
N SER A 62 -12.32 -3.21 -7.39
CA SER A 62 -11.73 -3.72 -8.63
C SER A 62 -10.29 -3.21 -8.82
N VAL A 63 -10.05 -1.92 -8.57
CA VAL A 63 -8.70 -1.33 -8.59
C VAL A 63 -7.81 -1.94 -7.51
N CYS A 64 -8.33 -2.18 -6.31
CA CYS A 64 -7.59 -2.86 -5.24
C CYS A 64 -7.19 -4.29 -5.64
N ASN A 65 -8.07 -5.05 -6.29
CA ASN A 65 -7.74 -6.39 -6.78
C ASN A 65 -6.64 -6.37 -7.85
N ILE A 66 -6.67 -5.40 -8.78
CA ILE A 66 -5.57 -5.18 -9.73
C ILE A 66 -4.27 -4.87 -8.98
N GLY A 67 -4.34 -4.03 -7.94
CA GLY A 67 -3.20 -3.73 -7.08
C GLY A 67 -2.62 -4.97 -6.39
N ILE A 68 -3.47 -5.84 -5.83
CA ILE A 68 -3.05 -7.10 -5.21
C ILE A 68 -2.41 -8.03 -6.23
N ALA A 69 -3.02 -8.22 -7.41
CA ALA A 69 -2.47 -9.07 -8.46
C ALA A 69 -1.10 -8.56 -8.96
N THR A 70 -1.00 -7.24 -9.18
CA THR A 70 0.25 -6.59 -9.61
C THR A 70 1.33 -6.70 -8.52
N GLY A 71 0.96 -6.46 -7.26
CA GLY A 71 1.86 -6.59 -6.12
C GLY A 71 2.36 -8.03 -5.93
N ALA A 72 1.49 -9.02 -6.10
CA ALA A 72 1.86 -10.43 -6.05
C ALA A 72 2.83 -10.82 -7.18
N ALA A 73 2.60 -10.33 -8.40
CA ALA A 73 3.48 -10.57 -9.54
C ALA A 73 4.88 -9.95 -9.30
N ILE A 74 4.92 -8.67 -8.88
CA ILE A 74 6.19 -7.98 -8.57
C ILE A 74 6.92 -8.69 -7.43
N GLY A 75 6.23 -9.02 -6.33
CA GLY A 75 6.81 -9.74 -5.20
C GLY A 75 7.34 -11.11 -5.60
N GLY A 76 6.60 -11.85 -6.43
CA GLY A 76 7.02 -13.14 -6.97
C GLY A 76 8.29 -13.04 -7.82
N TRP A 77 8.37 -12.04 -8.70
CA TRP A 77 9.60 -11.77 -9.46
C TRP A 77 10.77 -11.38 -8.57
N VAL A 78 10.52 -10.58 -7.53
CA VAL A 78 11.58 -10.16 -6.60
C VAL A 78 12.17 -11.35 -5.86
N ILE A 79 11.31 -12.27 -5.40
CA ILE A 79 11.73 -13.51 -4.75
C ILE A 79 12.50 -14.40 -5.73
N ALA A 80 12.02 -14.54 -6.97
CA ALA A 80 12.64 -15.42 -7.96
C ALA A 80 14.02 -14.94 -8.46
N LEU A 81 14.22 -13.62 -8.58
CA LEU A 81 15.44 -13.04 -9.14
C LEU A 81 16.48 -12.62 -8.10
N TRP A 82 16.04 -12.31 -6.87
CA TRP A 82 16.93 -11.84 -5.83
C TRP A 82 16.77 -12.63 -4.53
N ASP A 83 15.90 -12.18 -3.61
CA ASP A 83 15.66 -12.84 -2.31
C ASP A 83 14.36 -12.33 -1.69
N LEU A 84 13.78 -13.11 -0.77
CA LEU A 84 12.62 -12.72 0.03
C LEU A 84 12.87 -11.44 0.85
N ALA A 85 14.09 -11.23 1.33
CA ALA A 85 14.45 -10.05 2.12
C ALA A 85 14.22 -8.72 1.37
N LEU A 86 14.26 -8.75 0.03
CA LEU A 86 14.10 -7.55 -0.79
C LEU A 86 12.66 -7.19 -1.12
N VAL A 87 11.69 -8.05 -0.79
CA VAL A 87 10.27 -7.80 -1.06
C VAL A 87 9.75 -6.54 -0.36
N GLY A 88 10.19 -6.28 0.88
CA GLY A 88 9.78 -5.07 1.60
C GLY A 88 10.31 -3.79 0.96
N PHE A 89 11.52 -3.80 0.37
CA PHE A 89 12.02 -2.66 -0.40
C PHE A 89 11.25 -2.45 -1.71
N ALA A 90 10.88 -3.52 -2.41
CA ALA A 90 10.03 -3.42 -3.59
C ALA A 90 8.64 -2.84 -3.23
N ALA A 91 8.07 -3.29 -2.11
CA ALA A 91 6.82 -2.72 -1.58
C ALA A 91 6.99 -1.23 -1.20
N ALA A 92 8.13 -0.84 -0.61
CA ALA A 92 8.42 0.54 -0.27
C ALA A 92 8.50 1.45 -1.51
N LEU A 93 9.07 0.96 -2.63
CA LEU A 93 9.09 1.70 -3.90
C LEU A 93 7.68 1.94 -4.44
N VAL A 94 6.81 0.92 -4.41
CA VAL A 94 5.41 1.05 -4.84
C VAL A 94 4.64 2.00 -3.92
N ALA A 95 4.82 1.89 -2.61
CA ALA A 95 4.20 2.79 -1.64
C ALA A 95 4.69 4.23 -1.80
N THR A 96 5.96 4.43 -2.15
CA THR A 96 6.53 5.75 -2.45
C THR A 96 5.89 6.33 -3.71
N ALA A 97 5.74 5.54 -4.78
CA ALA A 97 5.05 5.97 -5.99
C ALA A 97 3.58 6.38 -5.70
N ALA A 98 2.88 5.63 -4.85
CA ALA A 98 1.52 5.96 -4.41
C ALA A 98 1.47 7.25 -3.57
N PHE A 99 2.46 7.48 -2.71
CA PHE A 99 2.55 8.73 -1.95
C PHE A 99 2.82 9.94 -2.87
N LEU A 100 3.75 9.79 -3.81
CA LEU A 100 4.09 10.84 -4.79
C LEU A 100 2.91 11.15 -5.71
N SER A 101 2.19 10.14 -6.20
CA SER A 101 0.99 10.37 -7.03
C SER A 101 -0.09 11.13 -6.26
N GLY A 102 -0.29 10.81 -4.98
CA GLY A 102 -1.16 11.58 -4.10
C GLY A 102 -0.74 13.05 -3.96
N LEU A 103 0.56 13.31 -3.76
CA LEU A 103 1.08 14.68 -3.70
C LEU A 103 0.91 15.42 -5.03
N LEU A 104 1.20 14.77 -6.16
CA LEU A 104 1.04 15.37 -7.48
C LEU A 104 -0.43 15.76 -7.75
N LEU A 105 -1.37 14.90 -7.39
CA LEU A 105 -2.80 15.20 -7.51
C LEU A 105 -3.26 16.34 -6.61
N MET A 106 -2.64 16.52 -5.45
CA MET A 106 -2.93 17.66 -4.58
C MET A 106 -2.42 18.98 -5.19
N HIS A 107 -1.23 18.98 -5.80
CA HIS A 107 -0.67 20.17 -6.45
C HIS A 107 -1.36 20.51 -7.78
N ALA A 108 -1.79 19.50 -8.55
CA ALA A 108 -2.49 19.71 -9.82
C ALA A 108 -3.93 20.24 -9.66
N LYS A 109 -4.50 20.16 -8.45
CA LYS A 109 -5.81 20.70 -8.10
C LYS A 109 -5.75 22.11 -7.48
N ALA A 110 -4.55 22.61 -7.18
CA ALA A 110 -4.31 23.95 -6.67
C ALA A 110 -4.07 24.92 -7.84
#